data_AF-A0A7W1W3C2-F1
#
_entry.id   AF-A0A7W1W3C2-F1
#
_cell.length_a   1.000
_cell.length_b   1.000
_cell.length_c   1.000
_cell.angle_alpha   90.00
_cell.angle_beta   90.00
_cell.angle_gamma   90.00
#
_symmetry.space_group_name_H-M   'P 1'
#
loop_
_entity.id
_entity.type
_entity.pdbx_description
1 polymer ?
#
loop_
_entity_poly.entity_id
_entity_poly.type
_entity_poly.pdbx_seq_one_letter_code
_entity_poly.pdbx_strand_id
1 'polypeptide(L)'
;MKKIALLSFIILALTFMTFGQKAKTVKVKTTTVTVTNDKGVRDVFDRLVEGIKQIDAEKVMSVYQNSDKILFFNNNGSATIGWETMKTN
;
A
#
# COMPACT_ATOMS: atom_id res chain seq x y z
N MET A 1 17.96 32.53 45.36
CA MET A 1 18.27 32.84 43.93
C MET A 1 19.15 31.79 43.25
N LYS A 2 20.23 31.30 43.86
CA LYS A 2 21.13 30.29 43.24
C LYS A 2 20.46 28.95 42.87
N LYS A 3 19.46 28.49 43.66
CA LYS A 3 18.73 27.23 43.41
C LYS A 3 17.77 27.29 42.22
N ILE A 4 17.20 28.47 41.94
CA ILE A 4 16.29 28.69 40.81
C ILE A 4 17.08 28.71 39.50
N ALA A 5 18.27 29.33 39.50
CA ALA A 5 19.18 29.33 38.36
C ALA A 5 19.64 27.90 37.98
N LEU A 6 19.85 27.03 38.97
CA LEU A 6 20.22 25.63 38.73
C LEU A 6 19.08 24.82 38.07
N LEU A 7 17.84 25.04 38.50
CA LEU A 7 16.66 24.42 37.88
C LEU A 7 16.44 24.89 36.44
N SER A 8 16.61 26.18 36.16
CA SER A 8 16.50 26.71 34.80
C SER A 8 17.56 26.15 33.86
N PHE A 9 18.76 25.86 34.37
CA PHE A 9 19.84 25.27 33.58
C PHE A 9 19.57 23.80 33.23
N ILE A 10 18.93 23.05 34.13
CA ILE A 10 18.53 21.65 33.89
C ILE A 10 17.40 21.57 32.85
N ILE A 11 16.42 22.47 32.93
CA ILE A 11 15.32 22.55 31.95
C ILE A 11 15.86 22.91 30.56
N LEU A 12 16.82 23.84 30.49
CA LEU A 12 17.47 24.20 29.23
C LEU A 12 18.32 23.05 28.65
N ALA A 13 18.94 22.21 29.48
CA ALA A 13 19.71 21.05 29.01
C ALA A 13 18.82 19.93 28.44
N LEU A 14 17.59 19.78 28.96
CA LEU A 14 16.65 18.75 28.51
C LEU A 14 16.03 19.05 27.14
N THR A 15 15.96 20.31 26.72
CA THR A 15 15.40 20.68 25.40
C THR A 15 16.37 20.44 24.23
N PHE A 16 17.68 20.27 24.48
CA PHE A 16 18.65 19.92 23.45
C PHE A 16 18.71 18.42 23.12
N MET A 17 18.12 17.54 23.94
CA MET A 17 18.15 16.09 23.69
C MET A 17 17.12 15.60 22.65
N THR A 18 16.13 16.42 22.27
CA THR A 18 15.09 16.05 21.30
C THR A 18 15.46 16.32 19.84
N PHE A 19 16.56 17.03 19.58
CA PHE A 19 16.99 17.41 18.22
C PHE A 19 17.98 16.43 17.56
N GLY A 20 18.28 15.31 18.21
CA GLY A 20 19.31 14.35 17.77
C GLY A 20 18.80 13.06 17.12
N GLN A 21 17.50 12.92 16.83
CA GLN A 21 17.00 11.76 16.11
C GLN A 21 17.47 11.83 14.65
N LYS A 22 18.63 11.22 14.35
CA LYS A 22 19.01 10.90 12.97
C LYS A 22 17.82 10.18 12.35
N ALA A 23 17.19 10.83 11.37
CA ALA A 23 16.15 10.21 10.55
C ALA A 23 16.70 8.87 10.09
N LYS A 24 16.09 7.79 10.60
CA LYS A 24 16.41 6.44 10.16
C LYS A 24 16.04 6.44 8.69
N THR A 25 17.03 6.56 7.81
CA THR A 25 16.82 6.47 6.37
C THR A 25 16.26 5.07 6.18
N VAL A 26 14.95 4.98 6.03
CA VAL A 26 14.31 3.76 5.55
C VAL A 26 14.93 3.60 4.17
N LYS A 27 15.93 2.71 4.07
CA LYS A 27 16.29 2.15 2.78
C LYS A 27 15.02 1.46 2.34
N VAL A 28 14.20 2.18 1.58
CA VAL A 28 13.20 1.58 0.72
C VAL A 28 14.02 0.57 -0.05
N LYS A 29 13.80 -0.70 0.25
CA LYS A 29 14.30 -1.79 -0.57
C LYS A 29 13.59 -1.57 -1.88
N THR A 30 14.20 -0.80 -2.77
CA THR A 30 13.87 -0.82 -4.18
C THR A 30 14.19 -2.24 -4.59
N THR A 31 13.18 -3.10 -4.51
CA THR A 31 13.17 -4.33 -5.25
C THR A 31 13.32 -3.87 -6.69
N THR A 32 14.55 -3.93 -7.20
CA THR A 32 14.77 -3.94 -8.64
C THR A 32 13.95 -5.11 -9.12
N VAL A 33 12.74 -4.83 -9.59
CA VAL A 33 11.95 -5.79 -10.35
C VAL A 33 12.78 -5.98 -11.60
N THR A 34 13.58 -7.03 -11.63
CA THR A 34 14.11 -7.57 -12.87
C THR A 34 12.87 -7.77 -13.73
N VAL A 35 12.71 -6.93 -14.76
CA VAL A 35 11.61 -7.03 -15.71
C VAL A 35 11.86 -8.32 -16.50
N THR A 36 11.47 -9.44 -15.89
CA THR A 36 11.40 -10.74 -16.52
C THR A 36 10.16 -10.70 -17.39
N ASN A 37 10.34 -10.22 -18.63
CA ASN A 37 9.38 -10.32 -19.72
C ASN A 37 7.96 -9.78 -19.40
N ASP A 38 7.80 -8.45 -19.51
CA ASP A 38 6.53 -7.70 -19.36
C ASP A 38 5.37 -8.24 -20.21
N LYS A 39 5.65 -9.06 -21.23
CA LYS A 39 4.63 -9.63 -22.11
C LYS A 39 3.55 -10.39 -21.32
N GLY A 40 3.94 -11.17 -20.31
CA GLY A 40 2.97 -11.94 -19.51
C GLY A 40 2.03 -11.06 -18.69
N VAL A 41 2.54 -9.96 -18.11
CA VAL A 41 1.72 -8.99 -17.37
C VAL A 41 0.80 -8.25 -18.34
N ARG A 42 1.33 -7.83 -19.49
CA ARG A 42 0.54 -7.13 -20.51
C ARG A 42 -0.61 -7.97 -21.04
N ASP A 43 -0.36 -9.25 -21.35
CA ASP A 43 -1.37 -10.18 -21.83
C ASP A 43 -2.52 -10.33 -20.80
N VAL A 44 -2.21 -10.30 -19.49
CA VAL A 44 -3.22 -10.33 -18.41
C VAL A 44 -4.07 -9.06 -18.39
N PHE A 45 -3.45 -7.87 -18.52
CA PHE A 45 -4.19 -6.61 -18.58
C PHE A 45 -5.06 -6.50 -19.85
N ASP A 46 -4.56 -6.97 -21.00
CA ASP A 46 -5.33 -6.96 -22.24
C ASP A 46 -6.57 -7.87 -22.12
N ARG A 47 -6.45 -9.04 -21.47
CA ARG A 47 -7.60 -9.91 -21.16
C ARG A 47 -8.62 -9.25 -20.23
N LEU A 48 -8.15 -8.54 -19.20
CA LEU A 48 -9.03 -7.79 -18.30
C LEU A 48 -9.84 -6.73 -19.07
N VAL A 49 -9.16 -5.94 -19.90
CA VAL A 49 -9.78 -4.90 -20.73
C VAL A 49 -10.77 -5.52 -21.72
N GLU A 50 -10.43 -6.66 -22.32
CA GLU A 50 -11.32 -7.39 -23.22
C GLU A 50 -12.60 -7.85 -22.52
N GLY A 51 -12.48 -8.43 -21.31
CA GLY A 51 -13.64 -8.84 -20.50
C GLY A 51 -14.57 -7.68 -20.18
N ILE A 52 -14.02 -6.51 -19.83
CA ILE A 52 -14.81 -5.30 -19.59
C ILE A 52 -15.56 -4.86 -20.86
N LYS A 53 -14.88 -4.84 -22.01
CA LYS A 53 -15.47 -4.45 -23.31
C LYS A 53 -16.59 -5.38 -23.74
N GLN A 54 -16.50 -6.67 -23.40
CA GLN A 54 -17.47 -7.69 -23.75
C GLN A 54 -18.58 -7.87 -22.71
N ILE A 55 -18.49 -7.17 -21.57
CA ILE A 55 -19.43 -7.36 -20.44
C ILE A 55 -19.42 -8.83 -19.98
N ASP A 56 -18.23 -9.43 -19.91
CA ASP A 56 -18.01 -10.82 -19.55
C ASP A 56 -17.36 -10.90 -18.16
N ALA A 57 -18.20 -11.11 -17.15
CA ALA A 57 -17.77 -11.22 -15.75
C ALA A 57 -16.81 -12.40 -15.52
N GLU A 58 -16.94 -13.51 -16.25
CA GLU A 58 -16.03 -14.64 -16.10
C GLU A 58 -14.64 -14.28 -16.61
N LYS A 59 -14.56 -13.61 -17.76
CA LYS A 59 -13.29 -13.14 -18.34
C LYS A 59 -12.64 -12.09 -17.44
N VAL A 60 -13.41 -11.14 -16.91
CA VAL A 60 -12.91 -10.14 -15.93
C VAL A 60 -12.36 -10.84 -14.69
N MET A 61 -13.10 -11.79 -14.12
CA MET A 61 -12.70 -12.44 -12.87
C MET A 61 -11.56 -13.45 -13.04
N SER A 62 -11.32 -13.94 -14.26
CA SER A 62 -10.28 -14.93 -14.56
C SER A 62 -8.84 -14.45 -14.36
N VAL A 63 -8.62 -13.13 -14.33
CA VAL A 63 -7.27 -12.56 -14.09
C VAL A 63 -6.96 -12.38 -12.60
N TYR A 64 -7.96 -12.52 -11.73
CA TYR A 64 -7.82 -12.41 -10.28
C TYR A 64 -7.62 -13.79 -9.66
N GLN A 65 -6.98 -13.82 -8.50
CA GLN A 65 -6.88 -15.04 -7.71
C GLN A 65 -8.29 -15.48 -7.25
N ASN A 66 -8.66 -16.73 -7.55
CA ASN A 66 -9.88 -17.32 -7.01
C ASN A 66 -9.69 -17.63 -5.51
N SER A 67 -10.21 -16.74 -4.67
CA SER A 67 -10.07 -16.77 -3.22
C SER A 67 -11.32 -16.20 -2.55
N ASP A 68 -11.73 -16.81 -1.45
CA ASP A 68 -12.80 -16.30 -0.57
C ASP A 68 -12.39 -15.05 0.21
N LYS A 69 -11.08 -14.75 0.26
CA LYS A 69 -10.49 -13.63 1.02
C LYS A 69 -9.99 -12.48 0.15
N ILE A 70 -10.15 -12.56 -1.17
CA ILE A 70 -9.80 -11.43 -2.05
C ILE A 70 -10.67 -10.22 -1.70
N LEU A 71 -10.07 -9.04 -1.73
CA LEU A 71 -10.72 -7.77 -1.39
C LEU A 71 -10.69 -6.84 -2.60
N PHE A 72 -11.87 -6.41 -3.04
CA PHE A 72 -12.05 -5.43 -4.11
C PHE A 72 -12.52 -4.11 -3.53
N PHE A 73 -11.78 -3.03 -3.78
CA PHE A 73 -12.19 -1.68 -3.38
C PHE A 73 -13.04 -1.06 -4.49
N ASN A 74 -14.26 -0.68 -4.14
CA ASN A 74 -15.20 -0.09 -5.08
C ASN A 74 -15.07 1.43 -5.06
N ASN A 75 -15.31 2.08 -6.20
CA ASN A 75 -15.20 3.54 -6.33
C ASN A 75 -16.22 4.32 -5.47
N ASN A 76 -17.24 3.65 -4.94
CA ASN A 76 -18.23 4.22 -4.03
C ASN A 76 -17.79 4.20 -2.55
N GLY A 77 -16.55 3.82 -2.24
CA GLY A 77 -16.02 3.76 -0.87
C GLY A 77 -16.37 2.48 -0.10
N SER A 78 -17.06 1.53 -0.73
CA SER A 78 -17.27 0.19 -0.17
C SER A 78 -16.15 -0.77 -0.59
N ALA A 79 -16.13 -1.95 0.03
CA ALA A 79 -15.30 -3.05 -0.42
C ALA A 79 -16.11 -4.34 -0.54
N THR A 80 -15.80 -5.15 -1.54
CA THR A 80 -16.38 -6.47 -1.77
C THR A 80 -15.35 -7.53 -1.39
N ILE A 81 -15.77 -8.49 -0.58
CA ILE A 81 -14.94 -9.63 -0.17
C ILE A 81 -15.41 -10.89 -0.89
N GLY A 82 -14.46 -11.65 -1.42
CA GLY A 82 -14.68 -12.95 -2.03
C GLY A 82 -14.86 -12.88 -3.54
N TRP A 83 -14.27 -13.87 -4.22
CA TRP A 83 -14.28 -13.96 -5.67
C TRP A 83 -15.68 -14.13 -6.24
N GLU A 84 -16.48 -15.05 -5.67
CA GLU A 84 -17.85 -15.29 -6.12
C GLU A 84 -18.74 -14.06 -5.93
N THR A 85 -18.66 -13.39 -4.77
CA THR A 85 -19.42 -12.16 -4.49
C THR A 85 -19.11 -11.07 -5.51
N MET A 86 -17.83 -10.90 -5.87
CA MET A 86 -17.42 -9.91 -6.87
C MET A 86 -17.91 -10.27 -8.27
N LYS A 87 -17.85 -11.55 -8.65
CA LYS A 87 -18.31 -12.02 -9.97
C LYS A 87 -19.80 -11.76 -10.21
N THR A 88 -20.61 -11.78 -9.15
CA THR A 88 -22.07 -11.61 -9.23
C THR A 88 -22.55 -10.16 -9.14
N ASN A 89 -21.71 -9.24 -8.67
CA ASN A 89 -22.05 -7.81 -8.52
C ASN A 89 -21.99 -7.06 -9.85
#